data_AF-A0A3D3XVF8-F1
#
_entry.id   AF-A0A3D3XVF8-F1
#
_cell.length_a   1.000
_cell.length_b   1.000
_cell.length_c   1.000
_cell.angle_alpha   90.00
_cell.angle_beta   90.00
_cell.angle_gamma   90.00
#
_symmetry.space_group_name_H-M   'P 1'
#
loop_
_entity.id
_entity.type
_entity.pdbx_description
1 polymer ?
#
loop_
_entity_poly.entity_id
_entity_poly.type
_entity_poly.pdbx_seq_one_letter_code
_entity_poly.pdbx_strand_id
1 'polypeptide(L)'
;VQDQRIGDSMYRVLYDAPMVPEVVYQLTLRPLAILIAALIQIYLIEYTYGDISPELVWVAWSAFPIAIAITFPFSGLIRRTNQTKRAAGSSTTSSMEESLDSITAVQSLGGMDREKERFAERSEESFLRERYAIVVWAIV
;
A
#
# COMPACT_ATOMS: atom_id res chain seq x y z
N VAL A 1 22.90 7.29 -17.46
CA VAL A 1 21.44 7.36 -17.56
C VAL A 1 20.95 5.93 -17.43
N GLN A 2 20.32 5.57 -16.30
CA GLN A 2 19.84 4.19 -16.11
C GLN A 2 18.64 3.97 -17.01
N ASP A 3 18.74 3.00 -17.90
CA ASP A 3 17.67 2.63 -18.83
C ASP A 3 16.55 1.97 -18.01
N GLN A 4 15.47 2.71 -17.78
CA GLN A 4 14.29 2.19 -17.09
C GLN A 4 13.61 1.19 -18.03
N ARG A 5 13.48 -0.07 -17.58
CA ARG A 5 12.79 -1.11 -18.35
C ARG A 5 11.39 -0.62 -18.71
N ILE A 6 11.00 -0.77 -19.97
CA ILE A 6 9.70 -0.32 -20.51
C ILE A 6 8.53 -0.81 -19.64
N GLY A 7 8.60 -2.04 -19.12
CA GLY A 7 7.55 -2.57 -18.25
C GLY A 7 7.50 -2.00 -16.82
N ASP A 8 8.56 -1.41 -16.28
CA ASP A 8 8.47 -0.66 -15.02
C ASP A 8 7.68 0.64 -15.25
N SER A 9 7.94 1.34 -16.36
CA SER A 9 7.18 2.52 -16.76
C SER A 9 5.71 2.18 -16.99
N MET A 10 5.42 1.06 -17.68
CA MET A 10 4.05 0.56 -17.88
C MET A 10 3.36 0.28 -16.54
N TYR A 11 4.03 -0.42 -15.63
CA TYR A 11 3.49 -0.73 -14.31
C TYR A 11 3.14 0.55 -13.53
N ARG A 12 4.02 1.56 -13.54
CA ARG A 12 3.75 2.84 -12.85
C ARG A 12 2.55 3.58 -13.45
N VAL A 13 2.37 3.55 -14.77
CA VAL A 13 1.21 4.17 -15.42
C VAL A 13 -0.08 3.43 -15.07
N LEU A 14 -0.06 2.10 -15.09
CA LEU A 14 -1.26 1.28 -14.85
C LEU A 14 -1.67 1.19 -13.37
N TYR A 15 -0.70 1.21 -12.44
CA TYR A 15 -0.96 0.96 -11.03
C TYR A 15 -0.64 2.14 -10.10
N ASP A 16 0.41 2.93 -10.38
CA ASP A 16 0.81 4.01 -9.49
C ASP A 16 0.08 5.31 -9.77
N ALA A 17 0.03 5.75 -11.03
CA ALA A 17 -0.65 6.96 -11.44
C ALA A 17 -2.13 7.04 -10.96
N PRO A 18 -2.97 5.99 -11.14
CA PRO A 18 -4.35 6.05 -10.64
C PRO A 18 -4.46 6.05 -9.11
N MET A 19 -3.43 5.62 -8.40
CA MET A 19 -3.43 5.59 -6.93
C MET A 19 -3.06 6.94 -6.30
N VAL A 20 -2.39 7.84 -7.05
CA VAL A 20 -1.92 9.13 -6.54
C VAL A 20 -3.05 9.97 -5.91
N PRO A 21 -4.21 10.18 -6.55
CA PRO A 21 -5.28 10.99 -5.96
C PRO A 21 -5.76 10.45 -4.60
N GLU A 22 -5.89 9.13 -4.50
CA GLU A 22 -6.32 8.47 -3.27
C GLU A 22 -5.27 8.63 -2.16
N VAL A 23 -3.99 8.46 -2.48
CA VAL A 23 -2.90 8.69 -1.51
C VAL A 23 -2.89 10.12 -1.01
N VAL A 24 -3.06 11.10 -1.90
CA VAL A 24 -3.13 12.51 -1.53
C VAL A 24 -4.32 12.76 -0.61
N TYR A 25 -5.50 12.23 -0.96
CA TYR A 25 -6.69 12.33 -0.11
C TYR A 25 -6.48 11.72 1.28
N GLN A 26 -5.91 10.52 1.35
CA GLN A 26 -5.65 9.81 2.60
C GLN A 26 -4.57 10.47 3.47
N LEU A 27 -3.59 11.17 2.88
CA LEU A 27 -2.53 11.84 3.62
C LEU A 27 -2.89 13.27 4.05
N THR A 28 -3.84 13.92 3.37
CA THR A 28 -4.14 15.34 3.60
C THR A 28 -5.53 15.54 4.20
N LEU A 29 -6.57 15.31 3.42
CA LEU A 29 -7.95 15.62 3.80
C LEU A 29 -8.49 14.71 4.88
N ARG A 30 -8.21 13.40 4.80
CA ARG A 30 -8.69 12.42 5.76
C ARG A 30 -8.18 12.67 7.19
N PRO A 31 -6.86 12.81 7.45
CA PRO A 31 -6.35 13.05 8.81
C PRO A 31 -6.79 14.41 9.34
N LEU A 32 -6.88 15.44 8.49
CA LEU A 32 -7.41 16.74 8.89
C LEU A 32 -8.87 16.63 9.37
N ALA A 33 -9.72 15.92 8.62
CA ALA A 33 -11.11 15.71 9.01
C ALA A 33 -11.24 14.93 10.33
N ILE A 34 -10.42 13.89 10.52
CA ILE A 34 -10.39 13.11 11.77
C ILE A 34 -9.94 13.98 12.95
N LEU A 35 -8.91 14.82 12.76
CA LEU A 35 -8.41 15.70 13.81
C LEU A 35 -9.45 16.75 14.22
N ILE A 36 -10.12 17.38 13.25
CA ILE A 36 -11.21 18.33 13.52
C ILE A 36 -12.35 17.63 14.25
N ALA A 37 -12.77 16.44 13.80
CA ALA A 37 -13.82 15.68 14.45
C ALA A 37 -13.46 15.32 15.89
N ALA A 38 -12.22 14.87 16.14
CA ALA A 38 -11.73 14.53 17.47
C ALA A 38 -11.73 15.75 18.41
N LEU A 39 -11.26 16.92 17.94
CA LEU A 39 -11.26 18.15 18.73
C LEU A 39 -12.69 18.60 19.10
N ILE A 40 -13.64 18.53 18.16
CA ILE A 40 -15.05 18.82 18.43
C ILE A 40 -15.61 17.87 19.49
N GLN A 41 -15.23 16.58 19.43
CA GLN A 41 -15.70 15.56 20.36
C GLN A 41 -15.14 15.78 21.77
N ILE A 42 -13.84 16.09 21.89
CA ILE A 42 -13.20 16.45 23.16
C ILE A 42 -13.84 17.71 23.74
N TYR A 43 -14.06 18.74 22.93
CA TYR A 43 -14.74 19.96 23.35
C TYR A 43 -16.15 19.67 23.89
N LEU A 44 -16.91 18.79 23.24
CA LEU A 44 -18.25 18.41 23.71
C LEU A 44 -18.20 17.68 25.06
N ILE A 45 -17.21 16.80 25.26
CA ILE A 45 -17.00 16.08 26.53
C ILE A 45 -16.64 17.09 27.63
N GLU A 46 -15.73 18.02 27.36
CA GLU A 46 -15.32 19.06 28.30
C GLU A 46 -16.50 19.97 28.68
N TYR A 47 -17.28 20.41 27.69
CA TYR A 47 -18.47 21.24 27.92
C TYR A 47 -19.55 20.53 28.75
N THR A 48 -19.74 19.22 28.54
CA THR A 48 -20.83 18.47 29.18
C THR A 48 -20.46 17.93 30.55
N TYR A 49 -19.21 17.50 30.73
CA TYR A 49 -18.76 16.76 31.91
C TYR A 49 -17.60 17.43 32.66
N GLY A 50 -17.06 18.55 32.18
CA GLY A 50 -15.87 19.19 32.75
C GLY A 50 -16.01 19.55 34.23
N ASP A 51 -17.21 19.95 34.66
CA ASP A 51 -17.47 20.33 36.07
C ASP A 51 -17.84 19.14 36.97
N ILE A 52 -18.35 18.05 36.40
CA ILE A 52 -18.92 16.92 37.17
C ILE A 52 -17.93 15.76 37.25
N SER A 53 -17.27 15.44 36.14
CA SER A 53 -16.36 14.30 35.98
C SER A 53 -15.14 14.67 35.12
N PRO A 54 -14.17 15.42 35.67
CA PRO A 54 -12.97 15.84 34.95
C PRO A 54 -12.13 14.66 34.41
N GLU A 55 -12.20 13.49 35.07
CA GLU A 55 -11.53 12.26 34.64
C GLU A 55 -11.85 11.85 33.20
N LEU A 56 -13.06 12.11 32.72
CA LEU A 56 -13.47 11.80 31.35
C LEU A 56 -12.71 12.62 30.31
N VAL A 57 -12.40 13.88 30.62
CA VAL A 57 -11.65 14.79 29.75
C VAL A 57 -10.21 14.29 29.59
N TRP A 58 -9.57 13.86 30.68
CA TRP A 58 -8.21 13.30 30.64
C TRP A 58 -8.15 12.01 29.83
N VAL A 59 -9.14 11.14 29.97
CA VAL A 59 -9.24 9.90 29.18
C VAL A 59 -9.37 10.23 27.69
N ALA A 60 -10.25 11.16 27.33
CA ALA A 60 -10.45 11.58 25.95
C ALA A 60 -9.16 12.15 25.32
N TRP A 61 -8.42 13.00 26.04
CA TRP A 61 -7.12 13.50 25.60
C TRP A 61 -6.06 12.42 25.47
N SER A 62 -6.07 11.42 26.37
CA SER A 62 -5.11 10.29 26.34
C SER A 62 -5.37 9.31 25.20
N ALA A 63 -6.60 9.25 24.67
CA ALA A 63 -6.96 8.35 23.58
C ALA A 63 -6.14 8.61 22.30
N PHE A 64 -5.82 9.88 22.01
CA PHE A 64 -5.05 10.25 20.83
C PHE A 64 -3.59 9.73 20.83
N PRO A 65 -2.77 9.98 21.87
CA PRO A 65 -1.43 9.42 21.94
C PRO A 65 -1.43 7.90 22.07
N ILE A 66 -2.44 7.29 22.73
CA ILE A 66 -2.58 5.83 22.81
C ILE A 66 -2.80 5.24 21.41
N ALA A 67 -3.70 5.83 20.61
CA ALA A 67 -3.93 5.38 19.24
C ALA A 67 -2.65 5.44 18.41
N ILE A 68 -1.89 6.55 18.51
CA ILE A 68 -0.59 6.67 17.83
C ILE A 68 0.40 5.61 18.33
N ALA A 69 0.52 5.41 19.64
CA ALA A 69 1.45 4.45 20.22
C ALA A 69 1.16 3.00 19.76
N ILE A 70 -0.13 2.66 19.59
CA ILE A 70 -0.55 1.34 19.10
C ILE A 70 -0.31 1.21 17.60
N THR A 71 -0.67 2.20 16.78
CA THR A 71 -0.60 2.10 15.31
C THR A 71 0.81 2.31 14.75
N PHE A 72 1.61 3.18 15.38
CA PHE A 72 2.95 3.54 14.90
C PHE A 72 3.90 2.36 14.66
N PRO A 73 4.07 1.37 15.56
CA PRO A 73 5.02 0.26 15.35
C PRO A 73 4.68 -0.59 14.12
N PHE A 74 3.40 -0.70 13.76
CA PHE A 74 2.99 -1.51 12.61
C PHE A 74 3.19 -0.80 11.26
N SER A 75 3.37 0.53 11.26
CA SER A 75 3.58 1.31 10.04
C SER A 75 4.79 0.82 9.22
N GLY A 76 5.88 0.44 9.90
CA GLY A 76 7.08 -0.09 9.26
C GLY A 76 6.85 -1.44 8.57
N LEU A 77 6.10 -2.33 9.23
CA LEU A 77 5.75 -3.64 8.69
C LEU A 77 4.89 -3.51 7.43
N ILE A 78 3.82 -2.71 7.51
CA ILE A 78 2.95 -2.43 6.36
C ILE A 78 3.76 -1.83 5.20
N ARG A 79 4.63 -0.86 5.49
CA ARG A 79 5.46 -0.21 4.46
C ARG A 79 6.37 -1.20 3.76
N ARG A 80 7.10 -2.04 4.52
CA ARG A 80 8.02 -3.03 3.96
C ARG A 80 7.27 -4.03 3.08
N THR A 81 6.14 -4.54 3.55
CA THR A 81 5.33 -5.51 2.80
C THR A 81 4.80 -4.93 1.49
N ASN A 82 4.30 -3.68 1.51
CA ASN A 82 3.83 -3.01 0.29
C ASN A 82 4.95 -2.72 -0.71
N GLN A 83 6.17 -2.42 -0.25
CA GLN A 83 7.33 -2.26 -1.13
C GLN A 83 7.69 -3.58 -1.83
N THR A 84 7.75 -4.70 -1.10
CA THR A 84 8.03 -6.03 -1.66
C THR A 84 6.97 -6.46 -2.69
N LYS A 85 5.71 -6.14 -2.41
CA LYS A 85 4.56 -6.39 -3.30
C LYS A 85 4.69 -5.63 -4.62
N ARG A 86 4.96 -4.32 -4.57
CA ARG A 86 5.17 -3.45 -5.76
C ARG A 86 6.40 -3.85 -6.58
N ALA A 87 7.49 -4.22 -5.91
CA ALA A 87 8.70 -4.71 -6.57
C ALA A 87 8.47 -6.02 -7.34
N ALA A 88 7.66 -6.94 -6.79
CA ALA A 88 7.27 -8.14 -7.52
C ALA A 88 6.38 -7.83 -8.73
N GLY A 89 5.35 -7.00 -8.53
CA GLY A 89 4.43 -6.62 -9.62
C GLY A 89 5.17 -6.00 -10.82
N SER A 90 6.01 -5.00 -10.57
CA SER A 90 6.82 -4.34 -11.62
C SER A 90 7.82 -5.29 -12.30
N SER A 91 8.42 -6.21 -11.55
CA SER A 91 9.32 -7.25 -12.11
C SER A 91 8.56 -8.20 -13.05
N THR A 92 7.39 -8.68 -12.63
CA THR A 92 6.56 -9.57 -13.45
C THR A 92 6.08 -8.85 -14.72
N THR A 93 5.60 -7.61 -14.62
CA THR A 93 5.22 -6.81 -15.80
C THR A 93 6.41 -6.55 -16.73
N SER A 94 7.59 -6.19 -16.20
CA SER A 94 8.80 -6.01 -17.01
C SER A 94 9.20 -7.25 -17.79
N SER A 95 9.01 -8.41 -17.18
CA SER A 95 9.31 -9.71 -17.79
C SER A 95 8.34 -10.02 -18.92
N MET A 96 7.06 -9.76 -18.70
CA MET A 96 6.02 -9.95 -19.71
C MET A 96 6.28 -9.06 -20.93
N GLU A 97 6.61 -7.78 -20.72
CA GLU A 97 6.93 -6.84 -21.79
C GLU A 97 8.15 -7.30 -22.61
N GLU A 98 9.20 -7.82 -21.95
CA GLU A 98 10.39 -8.36 -22.64
C GLU A 98 10.05 -9.58 -23.51
N SER A 99 9.21 -10.50 -23.02
CA SER A 99 8.75 -11.67 -23.78
C SER A 99 7.80 -11.27 -24.93
N LEU A 100 7.01 -10.21 -24.77
CA LEU A 100 6.13 -9.69 -25.81
C LEU A 100 6.89 -8.93 -26.91
N ASP A 101 7.86 -8.11 -26.54
CA ASP A 101 8.71 -7.38 -27.48
C ASP A 101 9.50 -8.34 -28.39
N SER A 102 9.93 -9.48 -27.84
CA SER A 102 10.67 -10.52 -28.55
C SER A 102 9.82 -11.72 -29.02
N ILE A 103 8.49 -11.60 -29.04
CA ILE A 103 7.58 -12.76 -29.25
C ILE A 103 7.84 -13.51 -30.55
N THR A 104 8.15 -12.80 -31.65
CA THR A 104 8.44 -13.41 -32.95
C THR A 104 9.72 -14.25 -32.89
N ALA A 105 10.74 -13.79 -32.17
CA ALA A 105 11.97 -14.54 -31.96
C ALA A 105 11.71 -15.80 -31.12
N VAL A 106 10.98 -15.66 -30.01
CA VAL A 106 10.59 -16.78 -29.15
C VAL A 106 9.81 -17.84 -29.93
N GLN A 107 8.84 -17.44 -30.76
CA GLN A 107 8.06 -18.36 -31.60
C GLN A 107 8.90 -19.01 -32.69
N SER A 108 9.77 -18.24 -33.35
CA SER A 108 10.66 -18.76 -34.41
C SER A 108 11.68 -19.77 -33.89
N LEU A 109 12.09 -19.65 -32.63
CA LEU A 109 13.04 -20.55 -31.97
C LEU A 109 12.35 -21.68 -31.18
N GLY A 110 11.02 -21.76 -31.19
CA GLY A 110 10.25 -22.77 -30.44
C GLY A 110 10.33 -22.60 -28.91
N GLY A 111 10.71 -21.43 -28.41
CA GLY A 111 10.92 -21.15 -26.98
C GLY A 111 9.65 -20.89 -26.16
N MET A 112 8.46 -21.08 -26.75
CA MET A 112 7.17 -20.70 -26.13
C MET A 112 6.90 -21.42 -24.81
N ASP A 113 7.19 -22.71 -24.72
CA ASP A 113 6.94 -23.48 -23.49
C ASP A 113 7.83 -23.00 -22.32
N ARG A 114 9.08 -22.63 -22.63
CA ARG A 114 10.03 -22.08 -21.64
C ARG A 114 9.60 -20.71 -21.13
N GLU A 115 9.13 -19.84 -22.03
CA GLU A 115 8.62 -18.51 -21.62
C GLU A 115 7.31 -18.62 -20.84
N LYS A 116 6.44 -19.58 -21.18
CA LYS A 116 5.22 -19.87 -20.42
C LYS A 116 5.52 -20.35 -19.00
N GLU A 117 6.50 -21.23 -18.83
CA GLU A 117 6.93 -21.71 -17.51
C GLU A 117 7.53 -20.58 -16.67
N ARG A 118 8.41 -19.77 -17.27
CA ARG A 118 8.99 -18.58 -16.63
C ARG A 118 7.93 -17.55 -16.22
N PHE A 119 6.90 -17.35 -17.05
CA PHE A 119 5.76 -16.50 -16.71
C PHE A 119 4.96 -17.06 -15.53
N ALA A 120 4.72 -18.38 -15.50
CA ALA A 120 3.98 -19.02 -14.43
C ALA A 120 4.68 -18.86 -13.06
N GLU A 121 6.00 -19.10 -13.02
CA GLU A 121 6.82 -18.94 -11.81
C GLU A 121 6.79 -17.49 -11.28
N ARG A 122 7.02 -16.49 -12.16
CA ARG A 122 6.99 -15.07 -11.78
C ARG A 122 5.60 -14.58 -11.37
N SER A 123 4.56 -15.12 -11.99
CA SER A 123 3.18 -14.81 -11.63
C SER A 123 2.83 -15.39 -10.26
N GLU A 124 3.22 -16.63 -9.98
CA GLU A 124 3.03 -17.27 -8.68
C GLU A 124 3.70 -16.48 -7.57
N GLU A 125 4.96 -16.07 -7.75
CA GLU A 125 5.68 -15.25 -6.77
C GLU A 125 4.97 -13.90 -6.50
N SER A 126 4.47 -13.24 -7.55
CA SER A 126 3.71 -12.00 -7.40
C SER A 126 2.39 -12.22 -6.66
N PHE A 127 1.66 -13.31 -6.96
CA PHE A 127 0.41 -13.65 -6.27
C PHE A 127 0.65 -14.00 -4.79
N LEU A 128 1.71 -14.73 -4.47
CA LEU A 128 2.09 -15.05 -3.09
C LEU A 128 2.39 -13.78 -2.29
N ARG A 129 3.13 -12.82 -2.89
CA ARG A 129 3.42 -11.53 -2.24
C ARG A 129 2.18 -10.66 -2.07
N GLU A 130 1.23 -10.68 -3.01
CA GLU A 130 -0.07 -10.02 -2.84
C GLU A 130 -0.87 -10.63 -1.69
N ARG A 131 -0.97 -11.97 -1.62
CA ARG A 131 -1.65 -12.68 -0.53
C ARG A 131 -1.02 -12.40 0.82
N TYR A 132 0.32 -12.41 0.89
CA TYR A 132 1.04 -12.06 2.11
C TYR A 132 0.74 -10.62 2.56
N ALA A 133 0.67 -9.67 1.62
CA ALA A 133 0.30 -8.29 1.93
C ALA A 133 -1.12 -8.18 2.51
N ILE A 134 -2.07 -8.94 1.98
CA ILE A 134 -3.45 -9.00 2.51
C ILE A 134 -3.45 -9.55 3.94
N VAL A 135 -2.72 -10.63 4.20
CA VAL A 135 -2.63 -11.24 5.55
C VAL A 135 -1.99 -10.26 6.54
N VAL A 136 -0.90 -9.59 6.17
CA VAL A 136 -0.27 -8.58 7.03
C VAL A 136 -1.25 -7.42 7.32
N TRP A 137 -2.00 -6.96 6.33
CA TRP A 137 -3.03 -5.94 6.52
C TRP A 137 -4.20 -6.40 7.40
N ALA A 138 -4.53 -7.68 7.42
CA ALA A 138 -5.62 -8.20 8.26
C ALA A 138 -5.22 -8.35 9.73
N ILE A 139 -3.93 -8.47 10.03
CA ILE A 139 -3.39 -8.64 11.38
C ILE A 139 -3.15 -7.29 12.07
N VAL A 140 -2.86 -6.25 11.28
CA VAL A 140 -2.57 -4.89 11.75
C VAL A 140 -3.82 -4.03 11.76
#